data_AF-W4MC48-F1
#
_entry.id   AF-W4MC48-F1
#
_cell.length_a   1.000
_cell.length_b   1.000
_cell.length_c   1.000
_cell.angle_alpha   90.00
_cell.angle_beta   90.00
_cell.angle_gamma   90.00
#
_symmetry.space_group_name_H-M   'P 1'
#
loop_
_entity.id
_entity.type
_entity.pdbx_description
1 polymer ?
#
loop_
_entity_poly.entity_id
_entity_poly.type
_entity_poly.pdbx_seq_one_letter_code
_entity_poly.pdbx_strand_id
1 'polypeptide(L)'
;MARTMRRFTLRLPETLFQRLELLADSEGVSLNQYLIYSLTQHAARAYRVYPVPKDEIASQHAKYDELIEALGTVSDRDFDAILAEGEPVESDARLDSELVARIEAKISNAKKSFP
;
A
#
# COMPACT_ATOMS: atom_id res chain seq x y z
N MET A 1 -7.23 38.94 -24.34
CA MET A 1 -6.02 38.33 -23.76
C MET A 1 -5.80 36.98 -24.41
N ALA A 2 -4.73 36.79 -25.19
CA ALA A 2 -4.44 35.52 -25.84
C ALA A 2 -3.95 34.51 -24.78
N ARG A 3 -4.67 33.39 -24.62
CA ARG A 3 -4.27 32.27 -23.75
C ARG A 3 -3.09 31.56 -24.41
N THR A 4 -1.88 31.74 -23.89
CA THR A 4 -0.68 31.06 -24.40
C THR A 4 -0.86 29.54 -24.29
N MET A 5 -1.12 28.85 -25.41
CA MET A 5 -1.15 27.39 -25.46
C MET A 5 0.27 26.86 -25.36
N ARG A 6 0.57 26.17 -24.26
CA ARG A 6 1.86 25.49 -24.08
C ARG A 6 1.79 24.16 -24.84
N ARG A 7 2.72 23.95 -25.76
CA ARG A 7 2.84 22.71 -26.54
C ARG A 7 3.81 21.77 -25.82
N PHE A 8 3.40 20.53 -25.67
CA PHE A 8 4.23 19.47 -25.10
C PHE A 8 4.27 18.30 -26.08
N THR A 9 5.46 17.75 -26.33
CA THR A 9 5.65 16.63 -27.25
C THR A 9 6.08 15.41 -26.44
N LEU A 10 5.27 14.35 -26.46
CA LEU A 10 5.53 13.08 -25.78
C LEU A 10 6.00 12.05 -26.80
N ARG A 11 7.02 11.28 -26.44
CA ARG A 11 7.35 10.02 -27.12
C ARG A 11 6.82 8.89 -26.26
N LEU A 12 5.90 8.11 -26.82
CA LEU A 12 5.26 6.99 -26.14
C LEU A 12 5.67 5.69 -26.83
N PRO A 13 5.91 4.60 -26.07
CA PRO A 13 5.97 3.26 -26.65
C PRO A 13 4.67 2.97 -27.42
N GLU A 14 4.78 2.27 -28.55
CA GLU A 14 3.65 2.01 -29.44
C GLU A 14 2.47 1.33 -28.72
N THR A 15 2.77 0.36 -27.84
CA THR A 15 1.76 -0.34 -27.04
C THR A 15 1.01 0.58 -26.08
N LEU A 16 1.70 1.56 -25.49
CA LEU A 16 1.10 2.54 -24.61
C LEU A 16 0.22 3.51 -25.41
N PHE A 17 0.70 3.94 -26.58
CA PHE A 17 -0.07 4.80 -27.47
C PHE A 17 -1.39 4.15 -27.89
N GLN A 18 -1.35 2.92 -28.40
CA GLN A 18 -2.54 2.16 -28.79
C GLN A 18 -3.53 1.98 -27.63
N ARG A 19 -3.02 1.69 -26.43
CA ARG A 19 -3.87 1.54 -25.25
C ARG A 19 -4.57 2.84 -24.87
N LEU A 20 -3.88 3.97 -24.97
CA LEU A 20 -4.45 5.28 -24.67
C LEU A 20 -5.48 5.71 -25.71
N GLU A 21 -5.29 5.36 -26.99
CA GLU A 21 -6.29 5.57 -28.03
C GLU A 21 -7.57 4.79 -27.72
N LEU A 22 -7.46 3.49 -27.40
CA LEU A 22 -8.61 2.67 -27.03
C LEU A 22 -9.38 3.23 -25.83
N LEU A 23 -8.67 3.75 -24.82
CA LEU A 23 -9.29 4.36 -23.66
C LEU A 23 -10.00 5.67 -24.02
N ALA A 24 -9.37 6.52 -24.84
CA ALA A 24 -9.97 7.76 -25.31
C ALA A 24 -11.24 7.50 -26.14
N ASP A 25 -11.20 6.49 -27.03
CA ASP A 25 -12.35 6.07 -27.83
C ASP A 25 -13.48 5.52 -26.95
N SER A 26 -13.15 4.73 -25.91
CA SER A 26 -14.16 4.22 -24.97
C SER A 26 -14.89 5.32 -24.20
N GLU A 27 -14.23 6.47 -24.00
CA GLU A 27 -14.81 7.66 -23.36
C GLU A 27 -15.37 8.66 -24.39
N GLY A 28 -15.28 8.37 -25.69
CA GLY A 28 -15.80 9.23 -26.76
C GLY A 28 -15.07 10.57 -26.91
N VAL A 29 -13.80 10.65 -26.50
CA VAL A 29 -13.00 11.88 -26.51
C VAL A 29 -11.73 11.70 -27.33
N SER A 30 -11.15 12.81 -27.82
CA SER A 30 -9.85 12.74 -28.50
C SER A 30 -8.73 12.29 -27.55
N LEU A 31 -7.72 11.58 -28.08
CA LEU A 31 -6.53 11.18 -27.32
C LEU A 31 -5.88 12.35 -26.56
N ASN A 32 -5.77 13.53 -27.20
CA ASN A 32 -5.20 14.71 -26.55
C ASN A 32 -6.05 15.17 -25.36
N GLN A 33 -7.37 15.17 -25.50
CA GLN A 33 -8.28 15.52 -24.41
C GLN A 33 -8.20 14.51 -23.28
N TYR A 34 -8.18 13.22 -23.63
CA TYR A 34 -8.00 12.13 -22.67
C TYR A 34 -6.70 12.28 -21.87
N LEU A 35 -5.59 12.55 -22.55
CA LEU A 35 -4.28 12.76 -21.93
C LEU A 35 -4.27 13.96 -20.99
N ILE A 36 -4.80 15.11 -21.43
CA ILE A 36 -4.83 16.32 -20.59
C ILE A 36 -5.73 16.11 -19.37
N TYR A 37 -6.90 15.48 -19.55
CA TYR A 37 -7.80 15.18 -18.46
C TYR A 37 -7.16 14.22 -17.45
N SER A 38 -6.60 13.11 -17.93
CA SER A 38 -5.96 12.10 -17.10
C SER A 38 -4.76 12.65 -16.34
N LEU A 39 -3.91 13.45 -17.00
CA LEU A 39 -2.78 14.14 -16.37
C LEU A 39 -3.24 15.16 -15.33
N THR A 40 -4.32 15.90 -15.61
CA THR A 40 -4.88 16.85 -14.64
C THR A 40 -5.44 16.12 -13.43
N GLN A 41 -6.14 15.00 -13.64
CA GLN A 41 -6.66 14.17 -12.55
C GLN A 41 -5.53 13.56 -11.71
N HIS A 42 -4.45 13.08 -12.32
CA HIS A 42 -3.29 12.55 -11.62
C HIS A 42 -2.50 13.65 -10.89
N ALA A 43 -2.27 14.80 -11.52
CA ALA A 43 -1.60 15.94 -10.91
C ALA A 43 -2.43 16.53 -9.74
N ALA A 44 -3.75 16.60 -9.87
CA ALA A 44 -4.64 17.04 -8.79
C ALA A 44 -4.71 16.03 -7.64
N ARG A 45 -4.43 14.74 -7.93
CA ARG A 45 -4.33 13.65 -6.95
C ARG A 45 -2.99 13.58 -6.22
N ALA A 46 -2.08 14.56 -6.42
CA ALA A 46 -0.82 14.68 -5.67
C ALA A 46 -1.01 14.22 -4.22
N TYR A 47 -0.42 13.04 -3.92
CA TYR A 47 -0.54 12.20 -2.73
C TYR A 47 -1.36 12.82 -1.58
N ARG A 48 -2.70 12.82 -1.70
CA ARG A 48 -3.58 13.19 -0.58
C ARG A 48 -3.85 11.94 0.23
N VAL A 49 -3.22 11.86 1.39
CA VAL A 49 -3.64 10.94 2.46
C VAL A 49 -5.00 11.44 2.93
N TYR A 50 -6.07 10.76 2.53
CA TYR A 50 -7.39 11.02 3.08
C TYR A 50 -7.52 10.26 4.41
N PRO A 51 -8.10 10.88 5.45
CA PRO A 51 -8.43 10.13 6.66
C PRO A 51 -9.39 9.01 6.30
N VAL A 52 -9.08 7.78 6.74
CA VAL A 52 -9.99 6.65 6.57
C VAL A 52 -11.30 6.95 7.30
N PRO A 53 -12.47 6.79 6.65
CA PRO A 53 -13.76 7.00 7.30
C PRO A 53 -13.93 6.12 8.55
N LYS A 54 -14.58 6.67 9.59
CA LYS A 54 -14.80 5.92 10.86
C LYS A 54 -15.55 4.61 10.64
N ASP A 55 -16.49 4.58 9.70
CA ASP A 55 -17.28 3.39 9.39
C ASP A 55 -16.42 2.30 8.72
N GLU A 56 -15.44 2.71 7.92
CA GLU A 56 -14.49 1.79 7.30
C GLU A 56 -13.50 1.24 8.34
N ILE A 57 -13.05 2.07 9.28
CA ILE A 57 -12.26 1.63 10.44
C ILE A 57 -13.07 0.59 11.24
N ALA A 58 -14.32 0.89 11.58
CA ALA A 58 -15.18 -0.05 12.31
C ALA A 58 -15.40 -1.37 11.55
N SER A 59 -15.57 -1.31 10.24
CA SER A 59 -15.68 -2.51 9.39
C SER A 59 -14.40 -3.34 9.38
N GLN A 60 -13.23 -2.69 9.33
CA GLN A 60 -11.95 -3.39 9.39
C GLN A 60 -11.72 -4.06 10.75
N HIS A 61 -12.05 -3.37 11.84
CA HIS A 61 -12.00 -3.95 13.20
C HIS A 61 -12.89 -5.20 13.30
N ALA A 62 -14.15 -5.11 12.86
CA ALA A 62 -15.06 -6.26 12.90
C ALA A 62 -14.54 -7.46 12.09
N LYS A 63 -13.99 -7.22 10.89
CA LYS A 63 -13.38 -8.28 10.06
C LYS A 63 -12.13 -8.88 10.71
N TYR A 64 -11.34 -8.05 11.40
CA TYR A 64 -10.17 -8.51 12.12
C TYR A 64 -10.56 -9.39 13.31
N ASP A 65 -11.57 -8.98 14.08
CA ASP A 65 -12.08 -9.76 15.21
C ASP A 65 -12.63 -11.12 14.74
N GLU A 66 -13.41 -11.14 13.65
CA GLU A 66 -13.90 -12.38 13.02
C GLU A 66 -12.74 -13.28 12.58
N LEU A 67 -11.68 -12.70 12.02
CA LEU A 67 -10.50 -13.46 11.61
C LEU A 67 -9.77 -14.06 12.81
N ILE A 68 -9.62 -13.31 13.90
CA ILE A 68 -8.99 -13.82 15.13
C ILE A 68 -9.80 -14.97 15.72
N GLU A 69 -11.14 -14.86 15.75
CA GLU A 69 -12.00 -15.95 16.18
C GLU A 69 -11.87 -17.19 15.27
N ALA A 70 -11.82 -16.99 13.95
CA ALA A 70 -11.69 -18.07 12.98
C ALA A 70 -10.32 -18.77 13.03
N LEU A 71 -9.24 -18.03 13.33
CA LEU A 71 -7.90 -18.58 13.47
C LEU A 71 -7.69 -19.31 14.81
N GLY A 72 -8.52 -19.01 15.80
CA GLY A 72 -8.44 -19.60 17.13
C GLY A 72 -7.18 -19.20 17.90
N THR A 73 -6.91 -19.90 18.99
CA THR A 73 -5.77 -19.63 19.87
C THR A 73 -4.86 -20.85 19.97
N VAL A 74 -3.55 -20.61 20.01
CA VAL A 74 -2.53 -21.62 20.26
C VAL A 74 -1.85 -21.32 21.59
N SER A 75 -1.40 -22.34 22.32
CA SER A 75 -0.67 -22.14 23.58
C SER A 75 0.70 -21.52 23.31
N ASP A 76 1.27 -20.76 24.26
CA ASP A 76 2.60 -20.17 24.09
C ASP A 76 3.67 -21.21 23.76
N ARG A 77 3.54 -22.41 24.33
CA ARG A 77 4.45 -23.53 24.07
C ARG A 77 4.35 -24.04 22.64
N ASP A 78 3.14 -24.16 22.11
CA ASP A 78 2.92 -24.60 20.73
C ASP A 78 3.31 -23.50 19.74
N PHE A 79 3.12 -22.23 20.12
CA PHE A 79 3.54 -21.08 19.33
C PHE A 79 5.06 -21.04 19.16
N ASP A 80 5.81 -21.20 20.24
CA ASP A 80 7.28 -21.25 20.19
C ASP A 80 7.78 -22.47 19.39
N ALA A 81 7.07 -23.60 19.46
CA ALA A 81 7.38 -24.78 18.65
C ALA A 81 7.17 -24.51 17.15
N ILE A 82 6.05 -23.87 16.77
CA ILE A 82 5.76 -23.46 15.38
C ILE A 82 6.82 -22.45 14.88
N LEU A 83 7.23 -21.50 15.71
CA LEU A 83 8.28 -20.55 15.34
C LEU A 83 9.64 -21.23 15.14
N ALA A 84 9.95 -22.25 15.94
CA ALA A 84 11.19 -23.02 15.84
C ALA A 84 11.26 -23.90 14.57
N GLU A 85 10.13 -24.18 13.91
CA GLU A 85 10.08 -24.86 12.61
C GLU A 85 10.50 -23.96 11.45
N GLY A 86 10.53 -22.63 11.64
CA GLY A 86 10.97 -21.69 10.62
C GLY A 86 12.47 -21.82 10.30
N GLU A 87 12.82 -21.78 9.01
CA GLU A 87 14.23 -21.76 8.61
C GLU A 87 14.90 -20.45 9.10
N PRO A 88 16.05 -20.52 9.80
CA PRO A 88 16.78 -19.34 10.20
C PRO A 88 17.33 -18.64 8.95
N VAL A 89 16.82 -17.44 8.67
CA VAL A 89 17.31 -16.59 7.59
C VAL A 89 18.30 -15.58 8.17
N GLU A 90 19.40 -15.35 7.44
CA GLU A 90 20.38 -14.34 7.80
C GLU A 90 19.70 -12.96 7.87
N SER A 91 19.97 -12.21 8.93
CA SER A 91 19.37 -10.88 9.13
C SER A 91 19.70 -9.96 7.96
N ASP A 92 18.72 -9.21 7.45
CA ASP A 92 18.96 -8.22 6.40
C ASP A 92 20.05 -7.25 6.86
N ALA A 93 21.13 -7.12 6.07
CA ALA A 93 22.28 -6.27 6.38
C ALA A 93 21.93 -4.79 6.55
N ARG A 94 20.71 -4.38 6.15
CA ARG A 94 20.17 -3.02 6.37
C ARG A 94 19.53 -2.83 7.74
N LEU A 95 19.38 -3.89 8.54
CA LEU A 95 18.88 -3.80 9.90
C LEU A 95 20.04 -3.42 10.83
N ASP A 96 19.97 -2.19 11.34
CA ASP A 96 20.89 -1.67 12.34
C ASP A 96 20.74 -2.40 13.68
N SER A 97 21.86 -2.73 14.33
CA SER A 97 21.90 -3.52 15.56
C SER A 97 21.23 -2.79 16.73
N GLU A 98 21.26 -1.46 16.75
CA GLU A 98 20.55 -0.64 17.74
C GLU A 98 19.04 -0.78 17.59
N LEU A 99 18.53 -0.79 16.35
CA LEU A 99 17.11 -0.96 16.07
C LEU A 99 16.63 -2.35 16.47
N VAL A 100 17.41 -3.39 16.19
CA VAL A 100 17.12 -4.77 16.59
C VAL A 100 17.02 -4.86 18.12
N ALA A 101 18.03 -4.38 18.85
CA ALA A 101 18.04 -4.40 20.31
C ALA A 101 16.83 -3.65 20.91
N ARG A 102 16.44 -2.52 20.30
CA ARG A 102 15.28 -1.74 20.74
C ARG A 102 13.96 -2.47 20.51
N ILE A 103 13.82 -3.18 19.39
CA ILE A 103 12.64 -4.00 19.10
C ILE A 103 12.56 -5.19 20.05
N GLU A 104 13.66 -5.91 20.29
CA GLU A 104 13.73 -7.04 21.23
C GLU A 104 13.37 -6.63 22.67
N ALA A 105 13.88 -5.49 23.13
CA ALA A 105 13.53 -4.94 24.43
C ALA A 105 12.01 -4.62 24.53
N LYS A 106 11.43 -4.10 23.44
CA LYS A 106 10.00 -3.78 23.38
C LYS A 106 9.13 -5.03 23.38
N ILE A 107 9.52 -6.08 22.64
CA ILE A 107 8.84 -7.38 22.64
C ILE A 107 8.92 -8.03 24.01
N SER A 108 10.10 -8.02 24.63
CA SER A 108 10.31 -8.60 25.97
C SER A 108 9.48 -7.89 27.05
N ASN A 109 9.34 -6.57 26.96
CA ASN A 109 8.50 -5.79 27.87
C ASN A 109 7.00 -6.04 27.62
N ALA A 110 6.58 -6.20 26.36
CA ALA A 110 5.21 -6.55 26.03
C ALA A 110 4.85 -7.94 26.58
N LYS A 111 5.71 -8.95 26.41
CA LYS A 111 5.51 -10.30 26.97
C LYS A 111 5.37 -10.31 28.50
N LYS A 112 6.02 -9.39 29.21
CA LYS A 112 5.88 -9.23 30.68
C LYS A 112 4.59 -8.50 31.10
N SER A 113 3.96 -7.78 30.18
CA SER A 113 2.77 -6.95 30.43
C SER A 113 1.45 -7.68 30.16
N PHE A 114 1.48 -8.84 29.52
CA PHE A 114 0.33 -9.72 29.38
C PHE A 114 0.43 -10.83 30.45
N PRO A 115 -0.56 -10.96 31.37
CA PRO A 115 -0.59 -12.00 32.38
C PRO A 115 -0.92 -13.39 31.81
#